data_AF-A0A955ZER5-F1
#
_entry.id   AF-A0A955ZER5-F1
#
_cell.length_a   1.000
_cell.length_b   1.000
_cell.length_c   1.000
_cell.angle_alpha   90.00
_cell.angle_beta   90.00
_cell.angle_gamma   90.00
#
_symmetry.space_group_name_H-M   'P 1'
#
loop_
_entity.id
_entity.type
_entity.pdbx_description
1 polymer ?
#
loop_
_entity_poly.entity_id
_entity_poly.type
_entity_poly.pdbx_seq_one_letter_code
_entity_poly.pdbx_strand_id
1 'polypeptide(L)'
;MLKRLLFGVVKGILVGGILGLLFVKALGLTAFGAVLAYLAAVVTGVLTGLVAGKPIWAEGARIEAGLKAFVGALVGAGAMFVLRKWAPVHLDLGAFGNGVLGELPIASLPVIATGLAMLYEIDNTGEEPKSGDADKAQGKKRVEELSEGGLEEVLEEPAAEERRSARR
;
A
#
# COMPACT_ATOMS: atom_id res chain seq x y z
N MET A 1 -0.79 -12.15 -13.91
CA MET A 1 -1.32 -12.73 -12.66
C MET A 1 -0.22 -13.29 -11.75
N LEU A 2 0.69 -14.13 -12.24
CA LEU A 2 1.78 -14.68 -11.41
C LEU A 2 2.66 -13.60 -10.73
N LYS A 3 3.02 -12.52 -11.44
CA LYS A 3 3.76 -11.38 -10.85
C LYS A 3 3.02 -10.75 -9.67
N ARG A 4 1.70 -10.54 -9.81
CA ARG A 4 0.84 -9.96 -8.76
C ARG A 4 0.71 -10.88 -7.56
N LEU A 5 0.57 -12.19 -7.81
CA LEU A 5 0.59 -13.20 -6.76
C LEU A 5 1.89 -13.13 -5.93
N LEU A 6 3.04 -13.05 -6.61
CA LEU A 6 4.34 -12.94 -5.95
C LEU A 6 4.47 -11.64 -5.14
N PHE A 7 3.98 -10.51 -5.67
CA PHE A 7 3.90 -9.27 -4.89
C PHE A 7 3.03 -9.42 -3.64
N GLY A 8 1.89 -10.11 -3.75
CA GLY A 8 1.03 -10.44 -2.61
C GLY A 8 1.77 -11.27 -1.57
N VAL A 9 2.48 -12.31 -1.99
CA VAL A 9 3.30 -13.13 -1.08
C VAL A 9 4.35 -12.30 -0.36
N VAL A 10 5.11 -11.48 -1.09
CA VAL A 10 6.15 -10.63 -0.49
C VAL A 10 5.55 -9.64 0.50
N LYS A 11 4.49 -8.90 0.12
CA LYS A 11 3.82 -7.93 1.01
C LYS A 11 3.27 -8.60 2.26
N GLY A 12 2.61 -9.75 2.11
CA GLY A 12 2.04 -10.48 3.23
C GLY A 12 3.09 -11.01 4.20
N ILE A 13 4.18 -11.60 3.69
CA ILE A 13 5.32 -12.01 4.53
C ILE A 13 5.93 -10.82 5.25
N LEU A 14 6.09 -9.68 4.58
CA LEU A 14 6.63 -8.47 5.20
C LEU A 14 5.71 -7.95 6.31
N VAL A 15 4.42 -7.77 6.04
CA VAL A 15 3.46 -7.25 7.03
C VAL A 15 3.33 -8.20 8.22
N GLY A 16 3.03 -9.47 7.97
CA GLY A 16 2.84 -10.45 9.04
C GLY A 16 4.15 -10.79 9.76
N GLY A 17 5.28 -10.80 9.05
CA GLY A 17 6.61 -11.04 9.61
C GLY A 17 7.05 -9.90 10.53
N ILE A 18 6.86 -8.64 10.11
CA ILE A 18 7.13 -7.48 10.97
C ILE A 18 6.24 -7.53 12.21
N LEU A 19 4.94 -7.79 12.08
CA LEU A 19 4.05 -7.89 13.24
C LEU A 19 4.46 -9.03 14.17
N GLY A 20 4.73 -10.22 13.63
CA GLY A 20 5.21 -11.36 14.42
C GLY A 20 6.51 -11.04 15.17
N LEU A 21 7.47 -10.39 14.50
CA LEU A 21 8.71 -9.94 15.13
C LEU A 21 8.48 -8.86 16.19
N LEU A 22 7.56 -7.92 15.98
CA LEU A 22 7.20 -6.92 17.00
C LEU A 22 6.66 -7.59 18.26
N PHE A 23 5.75 -8.56 18.13
CA PHE A 23 5.24 -9.30 19.28
C PHE A 23 6.34 -10.08 19.99
N VAL A 24 7.18 -10.81 19.26
CA VAL A 24 8.22 -11.66 19.85
C VAL A 24 9.37 -10.84 20.44
N LYS A 25 9.91 -9.87 19.69
CA LYS A 25 11.13 -9.13 20.06
C LYS A 25 10.87 -7.86 20.84
N ALA A 26 9.80 -7.12 20.53
CA ALA A 26 9.51 -5.88 21.24
C ALA A 26 8.66 -6.11 22.50
N LEU A 27 7.72 -7.06 22.44
CA LEU A 27 6.79 -7.33 23.56
C LEU A 27 7.13 -8.60 24.35
N GLY A 28 8.08 -9.42 23.89
CA GLY A 28 8.46 -10.67 24.56
C GLY A 28 7.37 -11.76 24.48
N LEU A 29 6.37 -11.59 23.62
CA LEU A 29 5.23 -12.49 23.50
C LEU A 29 5.52 -13.52 22.41
N THR A 30 6.00 -14.69 22.82
CA THR A 30 6.32 -15.82 21.95
C THR A 30 5.11 -16.71 21.63
N ALA A 31 4.06 -16.64 22.45
CA ALA A 31 2.80 -17.34 22.24
C ALA A 31 1.62 -16.47 22.65
N PHE A 32 0.48 -16.66 21.98
CA PHE A 32 -0.77 -15.98 22.24
C PHE A 32 -1.81 -16.91 22.87
N GLY A 33 -2.43 -16.41 23.93
CA GLY A 33 -3.76 -16.89 24.33
C GLY A 33 -4.82 -16.54 23.28
N ALA A 34 -5.99 -17.19 23.38
CA ALA A 34 -7.04 -17.10 22.37
C ALA A 34 -7.43 -15.65 22.01
N VAL A 35 -7.72 -14.81 23.01
CA VAL A 35 -8.17 -13.42 22.79
C VAL A 35 -7.13 -12.62 22.03
N LEU A 36 -5.86 -12.66 22.46
CA LEU A 36 -4.79 -11.88 21.84
C LEU A 36 -4.49 -12.36 20.42
N ALA A 37 -4.58 -13.68 20.18
CA ALA A 37 -4.45 -14.25 18.84
C ALA A 37 -5.50 -13.66 17.87
N TYR A 38 -6.76 -13.58 18.27
CA TYR A 38 -7.81 -12.98 17.43
C TYR A 38 -7.60 -11.48 17.23
N LEU A 39 -7.25 -10.73 18.28
CA LEU A 39 -6.98 -9.29 18.16
C LEU A 39 -5.79 -9.00 17.23
N ALA A 40 -4.71 -9.76 17.38
CA ALA A 40 -3.54 -9.65 16.51
C ALA A 40 -3.87 -10.01 15.06
N ALA A 41 -4.71 -11.02 14.83
CA ALA A 41 -5.17 -11.40 13.50
C ALA A 41 -6.08 -10.33 12.86
N VAL A 42 -6.96 -9.70 13.64
CA VAL A 42 -7.76 -8.54 13.21
C VAL A 42 -6.86 -7.40 12.77
N VAL A 43 -5.89 -7.00 13.61
CA VAL A 43 -4.93 -5.94 13.29
C VAL A 43 -4.11 -6.29 12.05
N THR A 44 -3.66 -7.54 11.94
CA THR A 44 -2.91 -8.03 10.77
C THR A 44 -3.75 -7.91 9.50
N GLY A 45 -5.03 -8.29 9.57
CA GLY A 45 -5.95 -8.20 8.46
C GLY A 45 -6.24 -6.75 8.04
N VAL A 46 -6.44 -5.85 9.01
CA VAL A 46 -6.57 -4.40 8.77
C VAL A 46 -5.35 -3.87 8.04
N LEU A 47 -4.15 -4.10 8.59
CA LEU A 47 -2.91 -3.59 8.02
C LEU A 47 -2.64 -4.17 6.63
N THR A 48 -2.94 -5.44 6.42
CA THR A 48 -2.81 -6.07 5.10
C THR A 48 -3.78 -5.45 4.10
N GLY A 49 -5.04 -5.21 4.48
CA GLY A 49 -6.03 -4.57 3.62
C GLY A 49 -5.71 -3.11 3.26
N LEU A 50 -4.98 -2.39 4.13
CA LEU A 50 -4.51 -1.03 3.87
C LEU A 50 -3.30 -0.98 2.92
N VAL A 51 -2.45 -2.01 2.93
CA VAL A 51 -1.17 -2.03 2.20
C VAL A 51 -1.26 -2.79 0.86
N ALA A 52 -2.14 -3.79 0.77
CA ALA A 52 -2.31 -4.59 -0.44
C ALA A 52 -3.19 -3.88 -1.48
N GLY A 53 -2.82 -4.00 -2.76
CA GLY A 53 -3.52 -3.35 -3.86
C GLY A 53 -3.16 -1.86 -4.03
N LYS A 54 -4.17 -1.01 -4.27
CA LYS A 54 -3.98 0.43 -4.48
C LYS A 54 -3.61 1.11 -3.17
N PRO A 55 -2.58 1.96 -3.17
CA PRO A 55 -2.17 2.61 -1.95
C PRO A 55 -3.22 3.64 -1.49
N ILE A 56 -3.32 3.83 -0.16
CA ILE A 56 -4.29 4.75 0.46
C ILE A 56 -4.13 6.23 0.04
N TRP A 57 -2.96 6.58 -0.49
CA TRP A 57 -2.63 7.93 -0.97
C TRP A 57 -2.99 8.15 -2.44
N ALA A 58 -3.44 7.13 -3.18
CA ALA A 58 -3.97 7.32 -4.52
C ALA A 58 -5.33 8.04 -4.48
N GLU A 59 -5.58 8.92 -5.45
CA GLU A 59 -6.87 9.59 -5.58
C GLU A 59 -8.02 8.59 -5.72
N GLY A 60 -9.08 8.78 -4.94
CA GLY A 60 -10.24 7.88 -4.90
C GLY A 60 -10.04 6.56 -4.13
N ALA A 61 -8.84 6.23 -3.66
CA ALA A 61 -8.56 4.92 -3.04
C ALA A 61 -8.94 4.80 -1.55
N ARG A 62 -9.33 5.90 -0.89
CA ARG A 62 -9.57 5.92 0.57
C ARG A 62 -10.75 5.05 1.00
N ILE A 63 -11.85 5.07 0.25
CA ILE A 63 -13.05 4.26 0.56
C ILE A 63 -12.76 2.77 0.32
N GLU A 64 -12.06 2.46 -0.78
CA GLU A 64 -11.63 1.10 -1.12
C GLU A 64 -10.70 0.53 -0.04
N ALA A 65 -9.72 1.32 0.41
CA ALA A 65 -8.82 0.94 1.50
C ALA A 65 -9.55 0.71 2.82
N GLY A 66 -10.52 1.58 3.17
CA GLY A 66 -11.34 1.40 4.37
C GLY A 66 -12.17 0.11 4.33
N LEU A 67 -12.80 -0.18 3.20
CA LEU A 67 -13.57 -1.41 3.02
C LEU A 67 -12.66 -2.65 3.07
N LYS A 68 -11.49 -2.60 2.43
CA LYS A 68 -10.47 -3.67 2.49
C LYS A 68 -9.96 -3.89 3.91
N ALA A 69 -9.70 -2.83 4.65
CA ALA A 69 -9.29 -2.93 6.05
C ALA A 69 -10.38 -3.61 6.91
N PHE A 70 -11.64 -3.23 6.72
CA PHE A 70 -12.77 -3.83 7.43
C PHE A 70 -12.97 -5.31 7.07
N VAL A 71 -12.97 -5.65 5.78
CA VAL A 71 -13.05 -7.05 5.33
C VAL A 71 -11.83 -7.83 5.81
N GLY A 72 -10.65 -7.22 5.76
CA GLY A 72 -9.40 -7.78 6.25
C GLY A 72 -9.47 -8.12 7.73
N ALA A 73 -10.07 -7.25 8.56
CA ALA A 73 -10.32 -7.53 9.97
C ALA A 73 -11.15 -8.80 10.18
N LEU A 74 -12.28 -8.90 9.46
CA LEU A 74 -13.21 -10.03 9.56
C LEU A 74 -12.57 -11.33 9.07
N VAL A 75 -11.93 -11.29 7.91
CA VAL A 75 -11.26 -12.46 7.32
C VAL A 75 -10.03 -12.85 8.14
N GLY A 76 -9.30 -11.89 8.71
CA GLY A 76 -8.20 -12.16 9.63
C GLY A 76 -8.66 -12.91 10.88
N ALA A 77 -9.75 -12.46 11.51
CA ALA A 77 -10.36 -13.17 12.64
C ALA A 77 -10.83 -14.58 12.24
N GLY A 78 -11.51 -14.70 11.10
CA GLY A 78 -11.98 -15.99 10.57
C GLY A 78 -10.83 -16.93 10.22
N ALA A 79 -9.74 -16.43 9.64
CA ALA A 79 -8.55 -17.21 9.33
C ALA A 79 -7.86 -17.69 10.61
N MET A 80 -7.80 -16.87 11.65
CA MET A 80 -7.29 -17.32 12.96
C MET A 80 -8.19 -18.39 13.58
N PHE A 81 -9.51 -18.26 13.45
CA PHE A 81 -10.44 -19.32 13.86
C PHE A 81 -10.14 -20.63 13.12
N VAL A 82 -9.94 -20.56 11.79
CA VAL A 82 -9.59 -21.72 10.96
C VAL A 82 -8.29 -22.36 11.45
N LEU A 83 -7.23 -21.57 11.63
CA LEU A 83 -5.93 -22.08 12.07
C LEU A 83 -6.03 -22.78 13.42
N ARG A 84 -6.72 -22.17 14.39
CA ARG A 84 -6.83 -22.72 15.74
C ARG A 84 -7.77 -23.93 15.82
N LYS A 85 -8.83 -23.97 15.00
CA LYS A 85 -9.83 -25.05 15.04
C LYS A 85 -9.44 -26.26 14.20
N TRP A 86 -8.87 -26.03 13.02
CA TRP A 86 -8.66 -27.07 12.02
C TRP A 86 -7.18 -27.33 11.69
N ALA A 87 -6.27 -26.46 12.11
CA ALA A 87 -4.83 -26.67 11.92
C ALA A 87 -4.03 -26.62 13.25
N PRO A 88 -4.29 -27.53 14.21
CA PRO A 88 -3.56 -27.60 15.47
C PRO A 88 -2.16 -28.22 15.31
N VAL A 89 -1.40 -27.75 14.32
CA VAL A 89 -0.04 -28.19 14.04
C VAL A 89 0.88 -27.61 15.09
N HIS A 90 1.61 -28.48 15.80
CA HIS A 90 2.62 -28.06 16.76
C HIS A 90 3.91 -27.72 16.03
N LEU A 91 4.49 -26.57 16.37
CA LEU A 91 5.73 -26.07 15.81
C LEU A 91 6.69 -25.73 16.95
N ASP A 92 7.94 -26.11 16.76
CA ASP A 92 9.05 -25.70 17.62
C ASP A 92 9.97 -24.77 16.83
N LEU A 93 9.97 -23.49 17.21
CA LEU A 93 10.79 -22.45 16.60
C LEU A 93 11.93 -22.00 17.55
N GLY A 94 12.19 -22.79 18.60
CA GLY A 94 13.21 -22.49 19.60
C GLY A 94 12.98 -21.13 20.25
N ALA A 95 13.95 -20.22 20.10
CA ALA A 95 13.91 -18.89 20.72
C ALA A 95 12.73 -18.01 20.26
N PHE A 96 12.02 -18.37 19.19
CA PHE A 96 10.86 -17.64 18.69
C PHE A 96 9.53 -18.18 19.20
N GLY A 97 9.54 -19.27 19.98
CA GLY A 97 8.36 -19.87 20.60
C GLY A 97 8.15 -21.33 20.23
N ASN A 98 7.40 -22.02 21.06
CA ASN A 98 6.95 -23.39 20.86
C ASN A 98 5.44 -23.44 21.18
N GLY A 99 4.66 -24.08 20.33
CA GLY A 99 3.22 -24.19 20.53
C GLY A 99 2.47 -24.50 19.24
N VAL A 100 1.14 -24.35 19.30
CA VAL A 100 0.29 -24.56 18.14
C VAL A 100 0.46 -23.40 17.14
N LEU A 101 0.41 -23.69 15.84
CA LEU A 101 0.54 -22.69 14.76
C LEU A 101 -0.27 -21.41 15.01
N GLY A 102 -1.55 -21.54 15.41
CA GLY A 102 -2.45 -20.42 15.71
C GLY A 102 -2.18 -19.69 17.04
N GLU A 103 -1.17 -20.09 17.80
CA GLU A 103 -0.69 -19.43 19.02
C GLU A 103 0.61 -18.68 18.77
N LEU A 104 1.42 -19.13 17.82
CA LEU A 104 2.72 -18.53 17.54
C LEU A 104 2.56 -17.30 16.63
N PRO A 105 2.87 -16.08 17.10
CA PRO A 105 2.70 -14.85 16.33
C PRO A 105 3.55 -14.86 15.06
N ILE A 106 4.79 -15.35 15.19
CA ILE A 106 5.78 -15.40 14.11
C ILE A 106 5.42 -16.42 13.01
N ALA A 107 4.48 -17.33 13.27
CA ALA A 107 4.04 -18.33 12.32
C ALA A 107 2.65 -18.00 11.77
N SER A 108 1.67 -17.74 12.64
CA SER A 108 0.29 -17.49 12.24
C SER A 108 0.09 -16.16 11.50
N LEU A 109 0.67 -15.05 11.99
CA LEU A 109 0.42 -13.73 11.40
C LEU A 109 0.96 -13.61 9.95
N PRO A 110 2.18 -14.09 9.62
CA PRO A 110 2.63 -14.16 8.23
C PRO A 110 1.73 -14.99 7.34
N VAL A 111 1.22 -16.13 7.81
CA VAL A 111 0.32 -17.00 7.02
C VAL A 111 -0.98 -16.25 6.70
N ILE A 112 -1.59 -15.61 7.70
CA ILE A 112 -2.84 -14.85 7.51
C ILE A 112 -2.60 -13.65 6.57
N ALA A 113 -1.56 -12.86 6.83
CA ALA A 113 -1.22 -11.70 6.00
C ALA A 113 -0.91 -12.09 4.56
N THR A 114 -0.21 -13.20 4.35
CA THR A 114 0.12 -13.74 3.02
C THR A 114 -1.13 -14.15 2.26
N GLY A 115 -2.03 -14.91 2.88
CA GLY A 115 -3.29 -15.29 2.24
C GLY A 115 -4.14 -14.09 1.84
N LEU A 116 -4.24 -13.09 2.73
CA LEU A 116 -4.98 -11.85 2.46
C LEU A 116 -4.33 -10.99 1.37
N ALA A 117 -3.02 -10.78 1.43
CA ALA A 117 -2.31 -9.98 0.45
C ALA A 117 -2.39 -10.61 -0.95
N MET A 118 -2.27 -11.94 -1.06
CA MET A 118 -2.50 -12.65 -2.31
C MET A 118 -3.91 -12.41 -2.86
N LEU A 119 -4.94 -12.49 -2.01
CA LEU A 119 -6.33 -12.26 -2.41
C LEU A 119 -6.53 -10.84 -2.94
N TYR A 120 -6.06 -9.82 -2.22
CA TYR A 120 -6.20 -8.43 -2.64
C TYR A 120 -5.41 -8.07 -3.90
N GLU A 121 -4.22 -8.64 -4.09
CA GLU A 121 -3.41 -8.40 -5.29
C GLU A 121 -3.96 -9.10 -6.54
N ILE A 122 -4.66 -10.24 -6.36
CA ILE A 122 -5.37 -10.91 -7.46
C ILE A 122 -6.64 -10.15 -7.83
N ASP A 123 -7.42 -9.72 -6.83
CA ASP A 123 -8.71 -9.05 -7.02
C ASP A 123 -8.57 -7.63 -7.61
N ASN A 124 -7.47 -6.95 -7.29
CA ASN A 124 -7.22 -5.62 -7.82
C ASN A 124 -6.76 -5.71 -9.28
N THR A 125 -7.69 -5.57 -10.23
CA THR A 125 -7.44 -5.62 -11.69
C THR A 125 -7.25 -4.24 -12.35
N GLY A 126 -7.36 -3.16 -11.58
CA GLY A 126 -7.17 -1.79 -12.07
C GLY A 126 -5.72 -1.49 -12.46
N GLU A 127 -5.56 -0.59 -13.43
CA GLU A 127 -4.28 -0.09 -13.92
C GLU A 127 -3.36 0.31 -12.75
N GLU A 128 -2.14 -0.22 -12.77
CA GLU A 128 -1.06 0.40 -12.01
C GLU A 128 -0.92 1.84 -12.49
N PRO A 129 -0.78 2.83 -11.61
CA PRO A 129 -0.29 4.13 -12.06
C PRO A 129 1.07 3.85 -12.67
N LYS A 130 1.16 3.91 -14.02
CA LYS A 130 2.44 3.84 -14.72
C LYS A 130 3.33 4.88 -14.07
N SER A 131 4.41 4.43 -13.43
CA SER A 131 5.42 5.26 -12.78
C SER A 131 6.26 6.08 -13.79
N GLY A 132 5.63 6.59 -14.84
CA GLY A 132 6.24 7.41 -15.89
C GLY A 132 5.25 8.27 -16.69
N ASP A 133 3.94 8.23 -16.41
CA ASP A 133 2.97 9.11 -17.11
C ASP A 133 2.69 10.42 -16.35
N ALA A 134 2.98 10.49 -15.05
CA ALA A 134 2.91 11.76 -14.31
C ALA A 134 3.95 12.77 -14.83
N ASP A 135 5.18 12.33 -15.12
CA ASP A 135 6.23 13.20 -15.69
C ASP A 135 5.95 13.60 -17.15
N LYS A 136 5.33 12.72 -17.96
CA LYS A 136 5.00 13.05 -19.35
C LYS A 136 3.78 13.95 -19.48
N ALA A 137 2.79 13.80 -18.61
CA ALA A 137 1.62 14.68 -18.59
C ALA A 137 2.00 16.10 -18.12
N GLN A 138 2.89 16.21 -17.14
CA GLN A 138 3.38 17.51 -16.65
C GLN A 138 4.34 18.18 -17.67
N GLY A 139 5.18 17.38 -18.35
CA GLY A 139 6.04 17.85 -19.43
C GLY A 139 5.28 18.34 -20.66
N LYS A 140 4.21 17.65 -21.09
CA LYS A 140 3.38 18.10 -22.22
C LYS A 140 2.59 19.36 -21.91
N LYS A 141 1.99 19.46 -20.72
CA LYS A 141 1.23 20.66 -20.31
C LYS A 141 2.12 21.90 -20.27
N ARG A 142 3.37 21.76 -19.82
CA ARG A 142 4.35 22.86 -19.76
C ARG A 142 4.80 23.33 -21.15
N VAL A 143 4.80 22.45 -22.15
CA VAL A 143 5.20 22.80 -23.53
C VAL A 143 4.04 23.41 -24.32
N GLU A 144 2.80 22.98 -24.11
CA GLU A 144 1.62 23.62 -24.72
C GLU A 144 1.38 25.04 -24.17
N GLU A 145 1.52 25.25 -22.86
CA GLU A 145 1.33 26.57 -22.23
C GLU A 145 2.43 27.60 -22.64
N LEU A 146 3.62 27.13 -23.03
CA LEU A 146 4.68 27.97 -23.62
C LEU A 146 4.53 28.17 -25.13
N SER A 147 3.81 27.29 -25.83
CA SER A 147 3.62 27.36 -27.28
C SER A 147 2.42 28.20 -27.71
N GLU A 148 1.39 28.35 -26.86
CA GLU A 148 0.18 29.10 -27.19
C GLU A 148 0.13 30.54 -26.63
N GLY A 149 1.08 30.93 -25.76
CA GLY A 149 1.03 32.23 -25.07
C GLY A 149 2.24 33.17 -25.26
N GLY A 150 3.18 32.87 -26.17
CA GLY A 150 4.51 33.50 -26.15
C GLY A 150 4.98 34.26 -27.39
N LEU A 151 4.15 34.44 -28.43
CA LEU A 151 4.64 34.92 -29.73
C LEU A 151 3.96 36.16 -30.31
N GLU A 152 3.15 36.90 -29.54
CA GLU A 152 2.38 38.02 -30.12
C GLU A 152 2.60 39.42 -29.52
N GLU A 153 3.63 39.65 -28.69
CA GLU A 153 3.82 41.00 -28.14
C GLU A 153 5.27 41.45 -27.93
N VAL A 154 6.20 41.10 -28.82
CA VAL A 154 7.44 41.90 -28.95
C VAL A 154 7.92 41.75 -30.39
N LEU A 155 7.55 42.67 -31.28
CA LEU A 155 8.30 43.12 -32.47
C LEU A 155 7.40 43.99 -33.36
N GLU A 156 7.00 45.16 -32.87
CA GLU A 156 6.70 46.31 -33.73
C GLU A 156 7.37 47.56 -33.15
N GLU A 157 8.60 47.83 -33.59
CA GLU A 157 8.94 49.19 -33.99
C GLU A 157 8.96 49.16 -35.52
N PRO A 158 8.38 50.15 -36.23
CA PRO A 158 9.00 51.46 -36.21
C PRO A 158 8.08 52.68 -36.46
N ALA A 159 8.66 53.85 -36.14
CA ALA A 159 8.51 55.14 -36.80
C ALA A 159 7.41 56.13 -36.34
N ALA A 160 7.94 57.31 -35.98
CA ALA A 160 7.41 58.64 -36.26
C ALA A 160 6.71 59.41 -35.12
N GLU A 161 7.45 59.84 -34.10
CA GLU A 161 7.10 61.10 -33.40
C GLU A 161 8.24 61.74 -32.56
N GLU A 162 9.36 62.13 -33.17
CA GLU A 162 10.27 63.08 -32.46
C GLU A 162 11.04 64.02 -33.39
N ARG A 163 10.35 64.63 -34.35
CA ARG A 163 10.80 65.87 -35.02
C ARG A 163 9.88 67.02 -34.65
N ARG A 164 9.82 67.44 -33.37
CA ARG A 164 9.17 68.73 -33.00
C ARG A 164 9.42 69.21 -31.56
N SER A 165 10.66 69.23 -31.05
CA SER A 165 10.93 70.01 -29.82
C SER A 165 12.37 70.45 -29.55
N ALA A 166 13.31 70.35 -30.51
CA ALA A 166 14.63 70.98 -30.40
C ALA A 166 14.69 72.29 -31.19
N ARG A 167 13.87 73.26 -30.76
CA ARG A 167 13.97 74.67 -31.15
C ARG A 167 13.76 75.52 -29.90
N ARG A 168 14.77 75.57 -29.04
CA ARG A 168 15.16 76.68 -28.15
C ARG A 168 16.39 76.29 -27.34
#